data_AF-A0A5C2H596-F1
#
_entry.id   AF-A0A5C2H596-F1
#
_cell.length_a   1.000
_cell.length_b   1.000
_cell.length_c   1.000
_cell.angle_alpha   90.00
_cell.angle_beta   90.00
_cell.angle_gamma   90.00
#
_symmetry.space_group_name_H-M   'P 1'
#
loop_
_entity.id
_entity.type
_entity.pdbx_description
1 polymer ?
#
loop_
_entity_poly.entity_id
_entity_poly.type
_entity_poly.pdbx_seq_one_letter_code
_entity_poly.pdbx_strand_id
1 'polypeptide(L)'
;MRYLFLVFLFMSLSFAHKVNLFITNENDNLEIYSYFANGKPCINCEFTVKSEDKVIFKNKLNNEGIFLYKPTSKDIEITIDAGSGHIAQQKVTVDNIKHEEKKEHVKEEKKIEYIKIILGLVTIFLLFFLLKRFKK
;
A
#
# COMPACT_ATOMS: atom_id res chain seq x y z
N MET A 1 2.73 14.32 -33.38
CA MET A 1 2.33 12.97 -32.92
C MET A 1 3.48 12.08 -32.41
N ARG A 2 4.67 12.01 -33.05
CA ARG A 2 5.78 11.14 -32.58
C ARG A 2 6.28 11.45 -31.16
N TYR A 3 6.35 12.73 -30.80
CA TYR A 3 6.85 13.17 -29.49
C TYR A 3 5.81 13.06 -28.36
N LEU A 4 4.51 13.09 -28.68
CA LEU A 4 3.43 12.89 -27.69
C LEU A 4 3.47 11.49 -27.08
N PHE A 5 3.84 10.48 -27.87
CA PHE A 5 4.01 9.10 -27.40
C PHE A 5 5.16 8.97 -26.39
N LEU A 6 6.28 9.68 -26.61
CA LEU A 6 7.42 9.69 -25.68
C LEU A 6 7.05 10.36 -24.35
N VAL A 7 6.25 11.43 -24.39
CA VAL A 7 5.76 12.09 -23.17
C VAL A 7 4.88 11.14 -22.34
N PHE A 8 3.97 10.39 -22.97
CA PHE A 8 3.17 9.36 -22.29
C PHE A 8 4.01 8.23 -21.69
N LEU A 9 5.12 7.85 -22.35
CA LEU A 9 6.03 6.81 -21.87
C LEU A 9 6.84 7.26 -20.65
N PHE A 10 7.22 8.54 -20.56
CA PHE A 10 7.93 9.07 -19.38
C PHE A 10 7.01 9.28 -18.17
N MET A 11 5.72 9.56 -18.40
CA MET A 11 4.73 9.74 -17.32
C MET A 11 4.50 8.46 -16.50
N SER A 12 4.78 7.28 -17.05
CA SER A 12 4.57 5.99 -16.37
C SER A 12 5.65 5.66 -15.33
N LEU A 13 6.76 6.41 -15.28
CA LEU A 13 7.87 6.19 -14.36
C LEU A 13 7.67 6.85 -12.98
N SER A 14 6.60 7.63 -12.76
CA SER A 14 6.35 8.32 -11.49
C SER A 14 5.80 7.42 -10.36
N PHE A 15 5.83 6.09 -10.52
CA PHE A 15 5.48 5.15 -9.46
C PHE A 15 6.72 4.73 -8.67
N ALA A 16 7.19 5.58 -7.78
CA ALA A 16 8.25 5.20 -6.86
C ALA A 16 7.91 5.64 -5.44
N HIS A 17 7.89 4.65 -4.55
CA HIS A 17 7.75 4.75 -3.08
C HIS A 17 6.32 4.87 -2.56
N LYS A 18 5.58 3.75 -2.59
CA LYS A 18 4.37 3.56 -1.78
C LYS A 18 4.75 2.96 -0.43
N VAL A 19 4.18 3.48 0.66
CA VAL A 19 4.11 2.79 1.96
C VAL A 19 2.75 2.11 2.06
N ASN A 20 2.75 0.85 2.48
CA ASN A 20 1.56 0.03 2.70
C ASN A 20 1.24 -0.02 4.18
N LEU A 21 -0.05 -0.07 4.49
CA LEU A 21 -0.58 -0.30 5.83
C LEU A 21 -1.50 -1.52 5.74
N PHE A 22 -1.23 -2.50 6.57
CA PHE A 22 -2.01 -3.72 6.73
C PHE A 22 -2.40 -3.85 8.20
N ILE A 23 -3.67 -4.13 8.45
CA ILE A 23 -4.23 -4.26 9.81
C ILE A 23 -4.98 -5.57 9.87
N THR A 24 -4.62 -6.41 10.83
CA THR A 24 -5.25 -7.71 11.07
C THR A 24 -5.59 -7.85 12.55
N ASN A 25 -6.58 -8.68 12.87
CA ASN A 25 -6.94 -8.99 14.25
C ASN A 25 -6.03 -10.11 14.77
N GLU A 26 -5.42 -9.92 15.93
CA GLU A 26 -4.60 -10.91 16.63
C GLU A 26 -4.97 -10.94 18.11
N ASN A 27 -5.69 -12.00 18.54
CA ASN A 27 -6.04 -12.25 19.95
C ASN A 27 -6.61 -11.01 20.66
N ASP A 28 -7.70 -10.44 20.11
CA ASP A 28 -8.37 -9.23 20.60
C ASP A 28 -7.59 -7.92 20.46
N ASN A 29 -6.38 -7.96 19.91
CA ASN A 29 -5.59 -6.79 19.54
C ASN A 29 -5.59 -6.61 18.03
N LEU A 30 -5.15 -5.43 17.59
CA LEU A 30 -4.87 -5.14 16.19
C LEU A 30 -3.37 -5.22 15.98
N GLU A 31 -2.93 -6.12 15.09
CA GLU A 31 -1.58 -6.06 14.55
C GLU A 31 -1.57 -5.02 13.42
N ILE A 32 -0.86 -3.91 13.67
CA ILE A 32 -0.62 -2.86 12.69
C ILE A 32 0.72 -3.16 12.04
N TYR A 33 0.72 -3.51 10.76
CA TYR A 33 1.92 -3.79 9.99
C TYR A 33 2.07 -2.79 8.83
N SER A 34 3.26 -2.20 8.69
CA SER A 34 3.58 -1.33 7.57
C SER A 34 4.89 -1.72 6.89
N TYR A 35 4.91 -1.56 5.57
CA TYR A 35 6.02 -1.96 4.70
C TYR A 35 6.06 -1.13 3.43
N PHE A 36 7.24 -1.02 2.81
CA PHE A 36 7.41 -0.36 1.53
C PHE A 36 7.05 -1.29 0.37
N ALA A 37 6.85 -0.74 -0.83
CA ALA A 37 6.52 -1.51 -2.04
C ALA A 37 7.49 -2.68 -2.33
N ASN A 38 8.75 -2.59 -1.93
CA ASN A 38 9.72 -3.69 -2.06
C ASN A 38 9.54 -4.82 -1.01
N GLY A 39 8.55 -4.71 -0.13
CA GLY A 39 8.25 -5.64 0.96
C GLY A 39 9.10 -5.45 2.22
N LYS A 40 10.01 -4.47 2.26
CA LYS A 40 10.79 -4.18 3.48
C LYS A 40 9.91 -3.52 4.54
N PRO A 41 10.08 -3.86 5.83
CA PRO A 41 9.30 -3.26 6.91
C PRO A 41 9.55 -1.75 7.04
N CYS A 42 8.52 -1.02 7.46
CA CYS A 42 8.59 0.40 7.79
C CYS A 42 9.12 0.57 9.22
N ILE A 43 10.44 0.52 9.37
CA ILE A 43 11.11 0.55 10.69
C ILE A 43 11.03 1.95 11.29
N ASN A 44 10.64 2.04 12.57
CA ASN A 44 10.53 3.29 13.33
C ASN A 44 9.59 4.35 12.70
N CYS A 45 8.74 3.96 11.75
CA CYS A 45 7.75 4.84 11.18
C CYS A 45 6.74 5.26 12.24
N GLU A 46 6.36 6.52 12.23
CA GLU A 46 5.38 7.04 13.18
C GLU A 46 4.01 6.55 12.79
N PHE A 47 3.21 6.18 13.78
CA PHE A 47 1.80 5.95 13.56
C PHE A 47 0.94 6.69 14.57
N THR A 48 -0.25 7.04 14.10
CA THR A 48 -1.27 7.74 14.87
C THR A 48 -2.58 6.98 14.75
N VAL A 49 -3.26 6.81 15.88
CA VAL A 49 -4.64 6.30 15.92
C VAL A 49 -5.56 7.46 16.28
N LYS A 50 -6.60 7.66 15.46
CA LYS A 50 -7.68 8.60 15.72
C LYS A 50 -9.01 7.88 15.90
N SER A 51 -9.89 8.47 16.69
CA SER A 51 -11.31 8.13 16.75
C SER A 51 -12.09 9.44 16.79
N GLU A 52 -13.14 9.58 15.97
CA GLU A 52 -13.92 10.82 15.83
C GLU A 52 -13.02 12.06 15.62
N ASP A 53 -12.05 11.95 14.71
CA ASP A 53 -11.03 12.97 14.39
C ASP A 53 -10.08 13.38 15.53
N LYS A 54 -10.27 12.86 16.74
CA LYS A 54 -9.38 13.06 17.88
C LYS A 54 -8.27 12.03 17.88
N VAL A 55 -7.02 12.49 18.01
CA VAL A 55 -5.89 11.58 18.26
C VAL A 55 -6.01 10.96 19.64
N ILE A 56 -6.05 9.64 19.69
CA ILE A 56 -6.14 8.85 20.92
C ILE A 56 -4.85 8.10 21.23
N PHE A 57 -4.00 7.85 20.24
CA PHE A 57 -2.71 7.17 20.44
C PHE A 57 -1.68 7.59 19.39
N LYS A 58 -0.41 7.62 19.77
CA LYS A 58 0.74 7.82 18.89
C LYS A 58 1.91 6.97 19.35
N ASN A 59 2.59 6.30 18.43
CA ASN A 59 3.83 5.57 18.72
C ASN A 59 4.63 5.31 17.44
N LYS A 60 5.68 4.50 17.52
CA LYS A 60 6.50 4.06 16.38
C LYS A 60 6.43 2.55 16.21
N LEU A 61 6.52 2.11 14.95
CA LEU A 61 6.61 0.69 14.61
C LEU A 61 7.99 0.14 15.02
N ASN A 62 8.03 -1.15 15.34
CA ASN A 62 9.27 -1.84 15.71
C ASN A 62 10.17 -2.15 14.48
N ASN A 63 11.26 -2.89 14.71
CA ASN A 63 12.22 -3.30 13.66
C ASN A 63 11.62 -4.23 12.58
N GLU A 64 10.45 -4.80 12.83
CA GLU A 64 9.69 -5.63 11.89
C GLU A 64 8.57 -4.85 11.19
N GLY A 65 8.45 -3.54 11.47
CA GLY A 65 7.40 -2.68 10.96
C GLY A 65 6.03 -2.96 11.58
N ILE A 66 6.01 -3.52 12.80
CA ILE A 66 4.79 -3.99 13.48
C ILE A 66 4.55 -3.19 14.77
N PHE A 67 3.28 -3.04 15.13
CA PHE A 67 2.84 -2.67 16.48
C PHE A 67 1.56 -3.40 16.86
N LEU A 68 1.50 -3.95 18.09
CA LEU A 68 0.28 -4.54 18.65
C LEU A 68 -0.50 -3.49 19.43
N TYR A 69 -1.65 -3.08 18.88
CA TYR A 69 -2.50 -2.05 19.45
C TYR A 69 -3.75 -2.67 20.07
N LYS A 70 -4.03 -2.35 21.33
CA LYS A 70 -5.27 -2.72 21.99
C LYS A 70 -6.33 -1.64 21.74
N PRO A 71 -7.40 -1.92 20.97
CA PRO A 71 -8.39 -0.91 20.62
C PRO A 71 -9.22 -0.48 21.83
N THR A 72 -9.40 0.84 21.98
CA THR A 72 -10.27 1.45 22.99
C THR A 72 -11.57 2.02 22.39
N SER A 73 -11.66 2.05 21.07
CA SER A 73 -12.77 2.63 20.31
C SER A 73 -13.13 1.69 19.16
N LYS A 74 -14.42 1.61 18.81
CA LYS A 74 -14.92 0.70 17.77
C LYS A 74 -14.47 1.11 16.37
N ASP A 75 -14.60 2.39 16.05
CA ASP A 75 -14.19 2.95 14.77
C ASP A 75 -12.96 3.82 14.96
N ILE A 76 -11.90 3.45 14.24
CA ILE A 76 -10.61 4.12 14.31
C ILE A 76 -10.02 4.35 12.93
N GLU A 77 -9.19 5.36 12.86
CA GLU A 77 -8.33 5.64 11.72
C GLU A 77 -6.88 5.50 12.14
N ILE A 78 -6.15 4.65 11.43
CA ILE A 78 -4.72 4.44 11.64
C ILE A 78 -3.99 5.12 10.49
N THR A 79 -3.04 5.98 10.82
CA THR A 79 -2.16 6.65 9.86
C THR A 79 -0.71 6.28 10.13
N ILE A 80 0.02 5.86 9.11
CA ILE A 80 1.48 5.69 9.11
C ILE A 80 2.12 6.89 8.41
N ASP A 81 3.13 7.48 9.02
CA ASP A 81 4.02 8.47 8.42
C ASP A 81 5.45 7.89 8.37
N ALA A 82 5.92 7.61 7.16
CA ALA A 82 7.27 7.12 6.90
C ALA A 82 8.26 8.27 6.53
N GLY A 83 7.84 9.53 6.67
CA GLY A 83 8.61 10.72 6.34
C GLY A 83 8.53 11.12 4.87
N SER A 84 8.95 12.33 4.56
CA SER A 84 9.02 12.87 3.18
C SER A 84 7.70 12.74 2.38
N GLY A 85 6.56 12.81 3.07
CA GLY A 85 5.23 12.69 2.45
C GLY A 85 4.77 11.26 2.17
N HIS A 86 5.47 10.23 2.64
CA HIS A 86 5.06 8.83 2.52
C HIS A 86 4.06 8.49 3.62
N ILE A 87 2.78 8.66 3.31
CA ILE A 87 1.68 8.45 4.26
C ILE A 87 0.78 7.33 3.77
N ALA A 88 0.41 6.42 4.68
CA ALA A 88 -0.67 5.46 4.48
C ALA A 88 -1.73 5.63 5.57
N GLN A 89 -3.00 5.52 5.20
CA GLN A 89 -4.12 5.73 6.11
C GLN A 89 -5.19 4.70 5.84
N GLN A 90 -5.76 4.13 6.91
CA GLN A 90 -6.84 3.17 6.82
C GLN A 90 -7.83 3.37 7.96
N LYS A 91 -9.12 3.44 7.60
CA LYS A 91 -10.23 3.41 8.55
C LYS A 91 -10.66 1.97 8.77
N VAL A 92 -10.84 1.58 10.02
CA VAL A 92 -11.26 0.23 10.39
C VAL A 92 -12.32 0.28 11.49
N THR A 93 -13.26 -0.66 11.40
CA THR A 93 -14.19 -0.99 12.48
C THR A 93 -13.68 -2.27 13.13
N VAL A 94 -13.27 -2.20 14.39
CA VAL A 94 -12.54 -3.25 15.12
C VAL A 94 -13.24 -4.62 15.01
N ASP A 95 -14.57 -4.65 15.16
CA ASP A 95 -15.38 -5.87 15.13
C ASP A 95 -15.40 -6.59 13.77
N ASN A 96 -15.02 -5.90 12.68
CA ASN A 96 -15.12 -6.39 11.31
C ASN A 96 -13.77 -6.81 10.69
N ILE A 97 -12.69 -6.74 11.45
CA ILE A 97 -11.34 -7.08 10.96
C ILE A 97 -11.16 -8.59 11.05
N LYS A 98 -10.93 -9.22 9.89
CA LYS A 98 -10.60 -10.65 9.83
C LYS A 98 -9.14 -10.86 10.23
N HIS A 99 -8.87 -12.01 10.85
CA HIS A 99 -7.50 -12.48 10.98
C HIS A 99 -7.02 -12.97 9.61
N GLU A 100 -5.97 -12.34 9.09
CA GLU A 100 -5.24 -12.73 7.89
C GLU A 100 -3.74 -12.75 8.22
N GLU A 101 -3.02 -13.77 7.74
CA GLU A 101 -1.59 -13.85 7.95
C GLU A 101 -0.84 -12.83 7.08
N LYS A 102 0.02 -12.03 7.71
CA LYS A 102 0.91 -11.07 7.04
C LYS A 102 1.67 -11.67 5.84
N LYS A 103 2.15 -12.92 5.95
CA LYS A 103 2.92 -13.57 4.87
C LYS A 103 2.05 -13.82 3.62
N GLU A 104 0.80 -14.22 3.83
CA GLU A 104 -0.16 -14.44 2.74
C GLU A 104 -0.52 -13.12 2.08
N HIS A 105 -0.83 -12.10 2.89
CA HIS A 105 -1.13 -10.75 2.43
C HIS A 105 -0.02 -10.16 1.53
N VAL A 106 1.23 -10.19 2.01
CA VAL A 106 2.39 -9.67 1.24
C VAL A 106 2.61 -10.47 -0.05
N LYS A 107 2.34 -11.78 -0.04
CA LYS A 107 2.45 -12.62 -1.23
C LYS A 107 1.37 -12.30 -2.25
N GLU A 108 0.14 -12.05 -1.80
CA GLU A 108 -0.98 -11.65 -2.64
C GLU A 108 -0.75 -10.27 -3.27
N GLU A 109 -0.31 -9.27 -2.49
CA GLU A 109 0.06 -7.96 -3.02
C GLU A 109 1.11 -8.06 -4.14
N LYS A 110 2.18 -8.82 -3.90
CA LYS A 110 3.22 -9.06 -4.91
C LYS A 110 2.66 -9.73 -6.16
N LYS A 111 1.78 -10.74 -6.00
CA LYS A 111 1.15 -11.41 -7.14
C LYS A 111 0.32 -10.43 -7.96
N ILE A 112 -0.47 -9.57 -7.31
CA ILE A 112 -1.25 -8.53 -7.98
C ILE A 112 -0.35 -7.56 -8.73
N GLU A 113 0.78 -7.17 -8.13
CA GLU A 113 1.80 -6.32 -8.78
C GLU A 113 2.34 -6.96 -10.06
N TYR A 114 2.74 -8.24 -10.02
CA TYR A 114 3.19 -8.97 -11.22
C TYR A 114 2.12 -9.01 -12.31
N ILE A 115 0.86 -9.24 -11.95
CA ILE A 115 -0.25 -9.23 -12.91
C ILE A 115 -0.39 -7.86 -13.57
N LYS A 116 -0.29 -6.76 -12.81
CA LYS A 116 -0.33 -5.40 -13.35
C LYS A 116 0.81 -5.14 -14.34
N ILE A 117 2.02 -5.61 -14.03
CA ILE A 117 3.18 -5.50 -14.93
C ILE A 117 2.91 -6.24 -16.24
N ILE A 118 2.45 -7.50 -16.18
CA ILE A 118 2.15 -8.30 -17.38
C ILE A 118 1.07 -7.63 -18.22
N LEU A 119 -0.01 -7.14 -17.60
CA LEU A 119 -1.08 -6.42 -18.30
C LEU A 119 -0.56 -5.15 -19.00
N GLY A 120 0.34 -4.41 -18.34
CA GLY A 120 1.04 -3.26 -18.93
C GLY A 120 1.86 -3.65 -20.17
N LEU A 121 2.62 -4.73 -20.10
CA LEU A 121 3.40 -5.22 -21.25
C LEU A 121 2.50 -5.66 -22.43
N VAL A 122 1.40 -6.35 -22.13
CA VAL A 122 0.42 -6.79 -23.14
C VAL A 122 -0.25 -5.59 -23.83
N THR A 123 -0.66 -4.59 -23.05
CA THR A 123 -1.30 -3.37 -23.61
C THR A 123 -0.34 -2.58 -24.49
N ILE A 124 0.93 -2.45 -24.09
CA ILE A 124 1.97 -1.83 -24.93
C ILE A 124 2.15 -2.61 -26.23
N PHE A 125 2.26 -3.94 -26.16
CA PHE A 125 2.41 -4.79 -27.35
C PHE A 125 1.24 -4.63 -28.33
N LEU A 126 0.00 -4.69 -27.83
CA LEU A 126 -1.21 -4.50 -28.65
C LEU A 126 -1.26 -3.12 -29.30
N LEU A 127 -0.86 -2.07 -28.58
CA LEU A 127 -0.82 -0.70 -29.12
C LEU A 127 0.15 -0.61 -30.30
N PHE A 128 1.36 -1.16 -30.18
CA PHE A 128 2.32 -1.19 -31.30
C PHE A 128 1.85 -2.07 -32.46
N PHE A 129 1.22 -3.20 -32.16
CA PHE A 129 0.65 -4.09 -33.18
C PHE A 129 -0.43 -3.39 -34.01
N LEU A 130 -1.35 -2.66 -33.36
CA LEU A 130 -2.38 -1.87 -34.03
C LEU A 130 -1.76 -0.73 -34.85
N LEU A 131 -0.82 0.04 -34.28
CA LEU A 131 -0.13 1.11 -35.02
C LEU A 131 0.57 0.60 -36.27
N LYS A 132 1.18 -0.60 -36.22
CA LYS A 132 1.78 -1.24 -37.39
C LYS A 132 0.74 -1.59 -38.46
N ARG A 133 -0.46 -2.01 -38.06
CA ARG A 133 -1.55 -2.37 -38.98
C ARG A 133 -2.18 -1.16 -39.68
N PHE A 134 -2.27 -0.01 -39.01
CA PHE A 134 -2.81 1.24 -39.58
C PHE A 134 -1.79 2.08 -40.37
N LYS A 135 -0.49 1.76 -40.29
CA LYS A 135 0.56 2.38 -41.10
C LYS A 135 0.78 1.70 -42.47
N LYS A 136 -0.06 0.72 -42.80
CA LYS A 136 -0.12 0.04 -44.10
C LYS A 136 -1.33 0.57 -44.86
#